data_AF-A0A5R1Z413-F1
#
_entry.id   AF-A0A5R1Z413-F1
#
_cell.length_a   1.000
_cell.length_b   1.000
_cell.length_c   1.000
_cell.angle_alpha   90.00
_cell.angle_beta   90.00
_cell.angle_gamma   90.00
#
_symmetry.space_group_name_H-M   'P 1'
#
loop_
_entity.id
_entity.type
_entity.pdbx_description
1 polymer ?
#
loop_
_entity_poly.entity_id
_entity_poly.type
_entity_poly.pdbx_seq_one_letter_code
_entity_poly.pdbx_strand_id
1 'polypeptide(L)'
;TAALLTETMRHAGGAQGECGSADTCIAGMAESAACEEKFSSQNVGVTITVTPCWCYGSETIDMDPMRPKAIWGFNGTERPGAVYLAAALAAHSQKGIPAFSIYGHDVQDADDTSIPADVEEKLLRFARAGLAVASRKGRGCLSVGGGSRGIGGAG
;
A
#
# COMPACT_ATOMS: atom_id res chain seq x y z
N THR A 1 6.16 7.11 8.09
CA THR A 1 5.58 6.79 6.76
C THR A 1 4.49 7.74 6.32
N ALA A 2 3.40 7.93 7.08
CA ALA A 2 2.29 8.82 6.67
C ALA A 2 2.75 10.26 6.40
N ALA A 3 3.59 10.82 7.28
CA ALA A 3 4.16 12.17 7.09
C ALA A 3 4.95 12.30 5.77
N LEU A 4 5.84 11.35 5.47
CA LEU A 4 6.61 11.30 4.22
C LEU A 4 5.70 11.34 2.97
N LEU A 5 4.61 10.56 2.99
CA LEU A 5 3.66 10.51 1.89
C LEU A 5 2.88 11.81 1.75
N THR A 6 2.32 12.34 2.84
CA THR A 6 1.53 13.59 2.80
C THR A 6 2.39 14.80 2.40
N GLU A 7 3.64 14.86 2.85
CA GLU A 7 4.56 15.95 2.51
C GLU A 7 4.92 15.94 1.01
N THR A 8 5.30 14.77 0.50
CA THR A 8 5.85 14.61 -0.86
C THR A 8 4.78 14.47 -1.95
N MET A 9 3.60 13.95 -1.60
CA MET A 9 2.60 13.55 -2.59
C MET A 9 1.51 14.61 -2.78
N ARG A 10 1.09 14.77 -4.03
CA ARG A 10 -0.05 15.58 -4.44
C ARG A 10 -0.91 14.79 -5.41
N HIS A 11 -2.23 14.95 -5.31
CA HIS A 11 -3.15 14.47 -6.32
C HIS A 11 -2.94 15.24 -7.63
N ALA A 12 -3.38 14.66 -8.75
CA ALA A 12 -3.25 15.29 -10.07
C ALA A 12 -3.92 16.68 -10.16
N GLY A 13 -4.89 16.97 -9.30
CA GLY A 13 -5.53 18.29 -9.17
C GLY A 13 -4.81 19.29 -8.25
N GLY A 14 -3.63 18.94 -7.72
CA GLY A 14 -2.86 19.80 -6.81
C GLY A 14 -3.21 19.67 -5.33
N ALA A 15 -4.30 18.98 -4.98
CA ALA A 15 -4.66 18.70 -3.58
C ALA A 15 -3.59 17.84 -2.89
N GLN A 16 -3.38 18.05 -1.58
CA GLN A 16 -2.48 17.23 -0.77
C GLN A 16 -3.01 15.80 -0.65
N GLY A 17 -2.09 14.83 -0.69
CA GLY A 17 -2.44 13.43 -0.44
C GLY A 17 -2.83 13.22 1.02
N GLU A 18 -4.04 12.72 1.25
CA GLU A 18 -4.52 12.37 2.59
C GLU A 18 -4.07 10.95 2.95
N CYS A 19 -3.57 10.75 4.17
CA CYS A 19 -3.16 9.45 4.68
C CYS A 19 -3.91 9.18 5.99
N GLY A 20 -4.75 8.14 5.99
CA GLY A 20 -5.37 7.59 7.20
C GLY A 20 -4.47 6.53 7.83
N SER A 21 -4.46 6.45 9.16
CA SER A 21 -3.83 5.36 9.91
C SER A 21 -4.90 4.57 10.67
N ALA A 22 -4.63 3.28 10.92
CA ALA A 22 -5.45 2.48 11.82
C ALA A 22 -5.46 3.11 13.23
N ASP A 23 -6.56 2.97 13.98
CA ASP A 23 -6.66 3.51 15.34
C ASP A 23 -5.78 2.73 16.33
N THR A 24 -5.54 1.45 16.04
CA THR A 24 -4.71 0.56 16.86
C THR A 24 -3.72 -0.20 15.98
N CYS A 25 -2.68 -0.73 16.60
CA CYS A 25 -1.86 -1.76 15.97
C CYS A 25 -2.73 -2.99 15.68
N ILE A 26 -2.46 -3.66 14.56
CA ILE A 26 -3.22 -4.83 14.11
C ILE A 26 -2.42 -6.08 14.50
N ALA A 27 -2.90 -6.80 15.50
CA ALA A 27 -2.33 -8.05 15.98
C ALA A 27 -3.18 -9.28 15.57
N GLY A 28 -4.45 -9.07 15.18
CA GLY A 28 -5.31 -10.14 14.69
C GLY A 28 -6.54 -9.67 13.90
N MET A 29 -7.44 -10.61 13.63
CA MET A 29 -8.58 -10.40 12.73
C MET A 29 -9.55 -9.31 13.21
N ALA A 30 -9.76 -9.15 14.52
CA ALA A 30 -10.68 -8.15 15.06
C ALA A 30 -10.21 -6.72 14.77
N GLU A 31 -8.93 -6.45 14.99
CA GLU A 31 -8.34 -5.13 14.70
C GLU A 31 -8.22 -4.91 13.18
N SER A 32 -7.93 -5.97 12.42
CA SER A 32 -7.93 -5.90 10.96
C SER A 32 -9.32 -5.54 10.41
N ALA A 33 -10.39 -6.11 10.97
CA ALA A 33 -11.75 -5.80 10.56
C ALA A 33 -12.17 -4.37 10.94
N ALA A 34 -11.79 -3.89 12.13
CA ALA A 34 -12.03 -2.51 12.55
C ALA A 34 -11.28 -1.49 11.66
N CYS A 35 -10.04 -1.82 11.28
CA CYS A 35 -9.26 -1.03 10.32
C CYS A 35 -9.96 -0.97 8.96
N GLU A 36 -10.47 -2.10 8.47
CA GLU A 36 -11.21 -2.17 7.21
C GLU A 36 -12.48 -1.32 7.23
N GLU A 37 -13.27 -1.40 8.30
CA GLU A 37 -14.48 -0.60 8.48
C GLU A 37 -14.15 0.89 8.37
N LYS A 38 -13.11 1.35 9.08
CA LYS A 38 -12.63 2.73 8.98
C LYS A 38 -12.20 3.08 7.55
N PHE A 39 -11.37 2.24 6.92
CA PHE A 39 -10.81 2.51 5.58
C PHE A 39 -11.90 2.58 4.52
N SER A 40 -12.93 1.74 4.63
CA SER A 40 -14.09 1.76 3.74
C SER A 40 -14.87 3.07 3.84
N SER A 41 -15.04 3.61 5.06
CA SER A 41 -15.72 4.88 5.30
C SER A 41 -14.93 6.11 4.81
N GLN A 42 -13.60 6.01 4.76
CA GLN A 42 -12.69 7.09 4.36
C GLN A 42 -12.28 7.03 2.87
N ASN A 43 -12.90 6.14 2.09
CA ASN A 43 -12.61 5.96 0.67
C ASN A 43 -11.11 5.70 0.39
N VAL A 44 -10.47 4.90 1.25
CA VAL A 44 -9.06 4.53 1.11
C VAL A 44 -8.89 3.68 -0.14
N GLY A 45 -8.08 4.17 -1.08
CA GLY A 45 -7.84 3.52 -2.36
C GLY A 45 -6.56 2.68 -2.45
N VAL A 46 -5.64 2.83 -1.49
CA VAL A 46 -4.31 2.20 -1.47
C VAL A 46 -3.95 1.90 -0.02
N THR A 47 -3.38 0.71 0.26
CA THR A 47 -2.98 0.30 1.60
C THR A 47 -1.47 0.02 1.68
N ILE A 48 -0.84 0.41 2.78
CA ILE A 48 0.57 0.13 3.07
C ILE A 48 0.64 -0.43 4.50
N THR A 49 0.90 -1.73 4.62
CA THR A 49 1.13 -2.38 5.90
C THR A 49 2.59 -2.18 6.29
N VAL A 50 2.82 -1.69 7.51
CA VAL A 50 4.17 -1.50 8.07
C VAL A 50 4.31 -2.33 9.33
N THR A 51 5.42 -3.02 9.50
CA THR A 51 5.72 -3.66 10.79
C THR A 51 7.21 -3.69 11.08
N PRO A 52 7.61 -3.41 12.33
CA PRO A 52 8.95 -3.68 12.77
C PRO A 52 9.13 -5.14 13.21
N CYS A 53 8.08 -5.87 13.58
CA CYS A 53 8.17 -7.17 14.24
C CYS A 53 7.41 -8.29 13.52
N TRP A 54 7.53 -9.51 14.04
CA TRP A 54 6.70 -10.63 13.62
C TRP A 54 5.22 -10.38 13.95
N CYS A 55 4.33 -10.73 13.02
CA CYS A 55 2.88 -10.73 13.21
C CYS A 55 2.28 -12.00 12.55
N TYR A 56 1.02 -12.31 12.87
CA TYR A 56 0.34 -13.48 12.31
C TYR A 56 -0.12 -13.22 10.88
N GLY A 57 0.74 -13.56 9.90
CA GLY A 57 0.59 -13.24 8.47
C GLY A 57 -0.83 -13.29 7.93
N SER A 58 -1.51 -14.44 7.93
CA SER A 58 -2.85 -14.55 7.35
C SER A 58 -3.96 -13.84 8.11
N GLU A 59 -3.74 -13.48 9.37
CA GLU A 59 -4.74 -12.82 10.23
C GLU A 59 -4.69 -11.30 10.15
N THR A 60 -3.57 -10.75 9.65
CA THR A 60 -3.28 -9.31 9.64
C THR A 60 -3.11 -8.73 8.23
N ILE A 61 -3.24 -9.54 7.18
CA ILE A 61 -3.15 -9.07 5.78
C ILE A 61 -4.44 -8.39 5.31
N ASP A 62 -4.30 -7.39 4.46
CA ASP A 62 -5.42 -6.75 3.76
C ASP A 62 -6.03 -7.72 2.75
N MET A 63 -7.29 -8.11 2.98
CA MET A 63 -8.02 -9.08 2.19
C MET A 63 -8.78 -8.46 1.00
N ASP A 64 -8.78 -7.13 0.82
CA ASP A 64 -9.45 -6.49 -0.31
C ASP A 64 -8.73 -6.85 -1.63
N PRO A 65 -9.40 -7.48 -2.62
CA PRO A 65 -8.74 -7.91 -3.85
C PRO A 65 -8.50 -6.76 -4.86
N MET A 66 -9.18 -5.62 -4.71
CA MET A 66 -9.23 -4.52 -5.67
C MET A 66 -8.24 -3.40 -5.37
N ARG A 67 -7.90 -3.18 -4.09
CA ARG A 67 -6.98 -2.10 -3.70
C ARG A 67 -5.52 -2.52 -3.91
N PRO A 68 -4.69 -1.68 -4.56
CA PRO A 68 -3.25 -1.84 -4.55
C PRO A 68 -2.75 -1.83 -3.10
N LYS A 69 -1.94 -2.82 -2.76
CA LYS A 69 -1.43 -3.03 -1.40
C LYS A 69 0.07 -3.29 -1.40
N ALA A 70 0.78 -2.74 -0.43
CA ALA A 70 2.19 -2.96 -0.20
C ALA A 70 2.47 -3.30 1.26
N ILE A 71 3.54 -4.04 1.50
CA ILE A 71 3.99 -4.39 2.84
C ILE A 71 5.45 -3.94 2.98
N TRP A 72 5.73 -3.13 3.99
CA TRP A 72 7.08 -2.78 4.42
C TRP A 72 7.42 -3.49 5.73
N GLY A 73 8.38 -4.42 5.64
CA GLY A 73 8.99 -5.04 6.81
C GLY A 73 10.30 -4.34 7.16
N PHE A 74 10.44 -3.90 8.41
CA PHE A 74 11.69 -3.34 8.91
C PHE A 74 12.82 -4.38 8.83
N ASN A 75 13.98 -3.96 8.34
CA ASN A 75 15.18 -4.80 8.26
C ASN A 75 15.98 -4.66 9.55
N GLY A 76 15.46 -5.22 10.65
CA GLY A 76 16.13 -5.24 11.95
C GLY A 76 16.48 -6.67 12.39
N THR A 77 17.58 -6.82 13.13
CA THR A 77 17.98 -8.11 13.73
C THR A 77 17.11 -8.45 14.95
N GLU A 78 16.88 -7.47 15.81
CA GLU A 78 16.12 -7.62 17.06
C GLU A 78 14.61 -7.68 16.83
N ARG A 79 14.15 -7.14 15.71
CA ARG A 79 12.74 -7.11 15.32
C ARG A 79 12.60 -7.70 13.91
N PRO A 80 12.14 -8.97 13.79
CA PRO A 80 12.16 -9.70 12.53
C PRO A 80 11.00 -9.30 11.59
N GLY A 81 10.87 -8.01 11.26
CA GLY A 81 9.85 -7.48 10.34
C GLY A 81 9.97 -8.05 8.93
N ALA A 82 11.20 -8.32 8.47
CA ALA A 82 11.49 -9.01 7.21
C ALA A 82 10.84 -10.41 7.12
N VAL A 83 10.78 -11.12 8.24
CA VAL A 83 10.23 -12.48 8.30
C VAL A 83 8.71 -12.41 8.16
N TYR A 84 8.06 -11.43 8.81
CA TYR A 84 6.64 -11.16 8.58
C TYR A 84 6.37 -10.82 7.13
N LEU A 85 7.19 -9.94 6.52
CA LEU A 85 7.04 -9.55 5.12
C LEU A 85 6.99 -10.77 4.20
N ALA A 86 7.94 -11.70 4.36
CA ALA A 86 7.96 -12.94 3.57
C ALA A 86 6.71 -13.81 3.80
N ALA A 87 6.29 -13.99 5.06
CA ALA A 87 5.12 -14.80 5.41
C ALA A 87 3.81 -14.19 4.88
N ALA A 88 3.64 -12.87 5.01
CA ALA A 88 2.48 -12.15 4.51
C ALA A 88 2.41 -12.19 2.97
N LEU A 89 3.53 -12.02 2.27
CA LEU A 89 3.59 -12.15 0.81
C LEU A 89 3.26 -13.57 0.32
N ALA A 90 3.70 -14.59 1.06
CA ALA A 90 3.34 -15.96 0.77
C ALA A 90 1.83 -16.19 0.93
N ALA A 91 1.23 -15.66 2.01
CA ALA A 91 -0.23 -15.71 2.22
C ALA A 91 -0.99 -14.96 1.11
N HIS A 92 -0.50 -13.80 0.68
CA HIS A 92 -1.05 -13.03 -0.44
C HIS A 92 -1.02 -13.82 -1.75
N SER A 93 0.12 -14.43 -2.06
CA SER A 93 0.31 -15.26 -3.25
C SER A 93 -0.58 -16.50 -3.24
N GLN A 94 -0.71 -17.16 -2.08
CA GLN A 94 -1.58 -18.33 -1.92
C GLN A 94 -3.06 -18.01 -2.09
N LYS A 95 -3.49 -16.83 -1.64
CA LYS A 95 -4.88 -16.35 -1.74
C LYS A 95 -5.20 -15.67 -3.07
N GLY A 96 -4.21 -15.47 -3.95
CA GLY A 96 -4.40 -14.79 -5.24
C GLY A 96 -4.63 -13.28 -5.12
N ILE A 97 -4.22 -12.66 -4.02
CA ILE A 97 -4.35 -11.21 -3.78
C ILE A 97 -2.96 -10.57 -3.77
N PRO A 98 -2.45 -10.09 -4.91
CA PRO A 98 -1.07 -9.64 -5.03
C PRO A 98 -0.78 -8.43 -4.12
N ALA A 99 0.42 -8.42 -3.55
CA ALA A 99 0.93 -7.35 -2.70
C ALA A 99 2.38 -7.02 -3.07
N PHE A 100 2.78 -5.75 -2.95
CA PHE A 100 4.15 -5.31 -3.20
C PHE A 100 5.03 -5.50 -1.97
N SER A 101 6.25 -5.96 -2.20
CA SER A 101 7.28 -6.08 -1.17
C SER A 101 8.12 -4.81 -1.08
N ILE A 102 8.25 -4.26 0.12
CA ILE A 102 9.17 -3.16 0.42
C ILE A 102 10.11 -3.64 1.52
N TYR A 103 11.39 -3.74 1.17
CA TYR A 103 12.44 -4.19 2.07
C TYR A 103 13.69 -3.36 1.83
N GLY A 104 14.29 -2.88 2.92
CA GLY A 104 15.53 -2.10 2.89
C GLY A 104 16.74 -3.00 2.67
N HIS A 105 17.72 -2.54 1.89
CA HIS A 105 18.93 -3.30 1.62
C HIS A 105 19.79 -3.51 2.89
N ASP A 106 19.94 -2.45 3.68
CA ASP A 106 20.81 -2.44 4.84
C ASP A 106 20.03 -2.74 6.13
N VAL A 107 20.71 -3.40 7.07
CA VAL A 107 20.18 -3.68 8.41
C VAL A 107 20.16 -2.38 9.20
N GLN A 108 19.03 -2.09 9.85
CA GLN A 108 18.83 -0.94 10.72
C GLN A 108 18.75 -1.36 12.19
N ASP A 109 19.28 -0.51 13.07
CA ASP A 109 19.18 -0.68 14.52
C ASP A 109 17.74 -0.46 14.99
N ALA A 110 17.31 -1.11 16.08
CA ALA A 110 15.90 -1.11 16.47
C ALA A 110 15.36 0.25 16.96
N ASP A 111 16.24 1.19 17.29
CA ASP A 111 15.93 2.57 17.65
C ASP A 111 16.03 3.55 16.47
N ASP A 112 16.50 3.09 15.31
CA ASP A 112 16.50 3.88 14.09
C ASP A 112 15.08 4.07 13.56
N THR A 113 14.64 5.33 13.55
CA THR A 113 13.32 5.74 13.05
C THR A 113 13.39 6.36 11.66
N SER A 114 14.58 6.41 11.05
CA SER A 114 14.79 6.93 9.72
C SER A 114 14.28 5.94 8.65
N ILE A 115 13.79 6.50 7.54
CA ILE A 115 13.38 5.72 6.37
C ILE A 115 14.57 5.75 5.40
N PRO A 116 15.18 4.59 5.08
CA PRO A 116 16.27 4.52 4.10
C PRO A 116 15.83 5.00 2.73
N ALA A 117 16.75 5.56 1.95
CA ALA A 117 16.46 6.14 0.64
C ALA A 117 15.88 5.11 -0.36
N ASP A 118 16.31 3.85 -0.29
CA ASP A 118 15.80 2.78 -1.15
C ASP A 118 14.36 2.36 -0.78
N VAL A 119 14.03 2.40 0.52
CA VAL A 119 12.67 2.18 1.05
C VAL A 119 11.78 3.34 0.67
N GLU A 120 12.25 4.58 0.83
CA GLU A 120 11.55 5.80 0.43
C GLU A 120 11.20 5.77 -1.06
N GLU A 121 12.15 5.45 -1.93
CA GLU A 121 11.92 5.36 -3.37
C GLU A 121 10.81 4.35 -3.71
N LYS A 122 10.84 3.17 -3.08
CA LYS A 122 9.83 2.12 -3.28
C LYS A 122 8.46 2.56 -2.77
N LEU A 123 8.39 3.18 -1.59
CA LEU A 123 7.15 3.71 -0.99
C LEU A 123 6.53 4.78 -1.88
N LEU A 124 7.32 5.76 -2.32
CA LEU A 124 6.85 6.84 -3.18
C LEU A 124 6.41 6.33 -4.56
N ARG A 125 7.19 5.42 -5.16
CA ARG A 125 6.84 4.80 -6.45
C ARG A 125 5.51 4.04 -6.35
N PHE A 126 5.36 3.22 -5.30
CA PHE A 126 4.13 2.46 -5.07
C PHE A 126 2.94 3.38 -4.82
N ALA A 127 3.07 4.36 -3.92
CA ALA A 127 1.99 5.27 -3.59
C ALA A 127 1.55 6.09 -4.81
N ARG A 128 2.48 6.53 -5.67
CA ARG A 128 2.16 7.25 -6.93
C ARG A 128 1.36 6.38 -7.89
N ALA A 129 1.82 5.14 -8.12
CA ALA A 129 1.14 4.21 -8.99
C ALA A 129 -0.24 3.82 -8.45
N GLY A 130 -0.32 3.50 -7.15
CA GLY A 130 -1.57 3.17 -6.46
C GLY A 130 -2.58 4.30 -6.53
N LEU A 131 -2.16 5.54 -6.28
CA LEU A 131 -3.03 6.71 -6.35
C LEU A 131 -3.59 6.92 -7.76
N ALA A 132 -2.78 6.70 -8.80
CA ALA A 132 -3.23 6.80 -10.18
C ALA A 132 -4.32 5.75 -10.50
N VAL A 133 -4.14 4.50 -10.04
CA VAL A 133 -5.13 3.42 -10.19
C VAL A 133 -6.41 3.73 -9.42
N ALA A 134 -6.28 4.08 -8.14
CA ALA A 134 -7.40 4.43 -7.28
C ALA A 134 -8.20 5.61 -7.84
N SER A 135 -7.51 6.61 -8.37
CA SER A 135 -8.18 7.78 -8.95
C SER A 135 -8.97 7.37 -10.20
N ARG A 136 -8.45 6.51 -11.09
CA ARG A 136 -9.18 6.08 -12.29
C ARG A 136 -10.43 5.23 -12.00
N LYS A 137 -10.49 4.56 -10.85
CA LYS A 137 -11.61 3.70 -10.45
C LYS A 137 -12.91 4.53 -10.39
N GLY A 138 -13.93 4.08 -11.12
CA GLY A 138 -15.25 4.73 -11.15
C GLY A 138 -15.36 5.97 -12.06
N ARG A 139 -14.29 6.36 -12.77
CA ARG A 139 -14.36 7.45 -13.75
C ARG A 139 -14.73 6.92 -15.13
N GLY A 140 -15.69 7.59 -15.78
CA GLY A 140 -16.08 7.32 -17.16
C GLY A 140 -15.03 7.83 -18.15
N CYS A 141 -14.76 7.04 -19.19
CA CYS A 141 -14.04 7.51 -20.36
C CYS A 141 -15.08 8.05 -21.35
N LEU A 142 -15.12 9.38 -21.53
CA LEU A 142 -16.00 10.00 -22.51
C LEU A 142 -15.31 10.00 -23.88
N SER A 143 -15.75 9.14 -24.79
CA SER A 143 -15.38 9.18 -26.20
C SER A 143 -16.40 10.01 -26.97
N VAL A 144 -16.05 11.24 -27.36
CA VAL A 144 -16.89 12.09 -28.22
C VAL A 144 -16.40 11.96 -29.66
N GLY A 145 -17.06 11.11 -30.45
CA GLY A 145 -16.73 10.81 -31.85
C GLY A 145 -16.11 9.41 -32.04
N GLY A 146 -16.66 8.61 -32.96
CA GLY A 146 -16.23 7.23 -33.22
C GLY A 146 -15.44 7.08 -34.53
N GLY A 147 -14.41 6.22 -34.49
CA GLY A 147 -13.68 5.72 -35.66
C GLY A 147 -12.72 6.70 -36.35
N SER A 148 -11.56 6.97 -35.75
CA SER A 148 -10.44 7.59 -36.49
C SER A 148 -9.68 6.52 -37.29
N ARG A 149 -10.06 6.35 -38.57
CA ARG A 149 -9.35 5.58 -39.62
C ARG A 149 -8.54 4.36 -39.12
N GLY A 150 -9.20 3.39 -38.49
CA GLY A 150 -8.65 2.04 -38.31
C GLY A 150 -7.55 1.85 -37.25
N ILE A 151 -7.34 2.79 -36.32
CA ILE A 151 -6.42 2.57 -35.19
C ILE A 151 -7.17 1.86 -34.05
N GLY A 152 -6.72 0.66 -33.69
CA GLY A 152 -7.39 -0.31 -32.79
C GLY A 152 -7.52 0.06 -31.31
N GLY A 153 -7.57 1.36 -30.96
CA GLY A 153 -7.80 1.85 -29.59
C GLY A 153 -9.01 2.79 -29.45
N ALA A 154 -9.81 2.95 -30.51
CA ALA A 154 -10.95 3.87 -30.55
C ALA A 154 -12.31 3.17 -30.34
N GLY A 155 -12.34 2.04 -29.63
CA GLY A 155 -13.53 1.25 -29.33
C GLY A 155 -13.83 1.22 -27.84
#